data_AF-A0A3N5LMD6-F1
#
_entry.id   AF-A0A3N5LMD6-F1
#
_cell.length_a   1.000
_cell.length_b   1.000
_cell.length_c   1.000
_cell.angle_alpha   90.00
_cell.angle_beta   90.00
_cell.angle_gamma   90.00
#
_symmetry.space_group_name_H-M   'P 1'
#
loop_
_entity.id
_entity.type
_entity.pdbx_description
1 polymer ?
#
loop_
_entity_poly.entity_id
_entity_poly.type
_entity_poly.pdbx_seq_one_letter_code
_entity_poly.pdbx_strand_id
1 'polypeptide(L)'
;MGIQLIGNGGTIIGGGEEESAPLHAAQHPVAGNWYRLAAFTGTIGAALAANSEVFQFRFLSGTKSFALVYRVIFDGMGIVAAATAAGPLGFQLVPARAWTAAGSGGTRIAVSGDNLQMETGLPNSQVNDIGIATTGALTAGTKTLDANAQGQALGGVGTAAVTAYGTTNLIPQQPLLDAMGAGGQPLKLANQEGFIIKTTHVGPATLTYVAGFTVTWVEVTAF
;
A
#
# COMPACT_ATOMS: atom_id res chain seq x y z
N MET A 1 24.99 47.45 -18.81
CA MET A 1 23.87 48.40 -19.02
C MET A 1 22.80 47.64 -19.78
N GLY A 2 21.73 47.21 -19.11
CA GLY A 2 20.61 46.53 -19.76
C GLY A 2 19.63 47.55 -20.32
N ILE A 3 19.11 47.34 -21.51
CA ILE A 3 18.03 48.13 -22.10
C ILE A 3 16.70 47.41 -21.83
N GLN A 4 15.76 48.09 -21.19
CA GLN A 4 14.43 47.58 -20.89
C GLN A 4 13.42 48.30 -21.80
N LEU A 5 12.67 47.54 -22.60
CA LEU A 5 11.64 48.08 -23.50
C LEU A 5 10.27 48.00 -22.82
N ILE A 6 9.64 49.15 -22.63
CA ILE A 6 8.36 49.29 -21.93
C ILE A 6 7.33 49.81 -22.94
N GLY A 7 6.21 49.08 -23.10
CA GLY A 7 5.09 49.51 -23.94
C GLY A 7 4.36 50.72 -23.33
N ASN A 8 3.57 51.43 -24.17
CA ASN A 8 2.86 52.67 -23.81
C ASN A 8 1.83 52.53 -22.66
N GLY A 9 1.63 51.33 -22.11
CA GLY A 9 0.79 51.04 -20.94
C GLY A 9 1.55 50.52 -19.72
N GLY A 10 2.88 50.63 -19.68
CA GLY A 10 3.71 50.09 -18.60
C GLY A 10 3.95 48.58 -18.67
N THR A 11 3.42 47.90 -19.69
CA THR A 11 3.69 46.49 -19.96
C THR A 11 5.16 46.33 -20.37
N ILE A 12 5.90 45.55 -19.58
CA ILE A 12 7.24 45.10 -19.95
C ILE A 12 7.05 44.07 -21.06
N ILE A 13 7.57 44.34 -22.25
CA ILE A 13 7.53 43.36 -23.34
C ILE A 13 8.71 42.41 -23.08
N GLY A 14 8.41 41.16 -22.71
CA GLY A 14 9.40 40.10 -22.68
C GLY A 14 10.10 40.04 -24.03
N GLY A 15 11.43 40.19 -24.05
CA GLY A 15 12.20 39.85 -25.25
C GLY A 15 12.00 38.37 -25.57
N GLY A 16 12.22 37.96 -26.83
CA GLY A 16 11.92 36.61 -27.35
C GLY A 16 12.48 35.40 -26.58
N GLU A 17 13.25 35.59 -25.51
CA GLU A 17 13.58 34.55 -24.52
C GLU A 17 12.35 34.07 -23.72
N GLU A 18 11.31 34.89 -23.53
CA GLU A 18 10.06 34.46 -22.89
C GLU A 18 9.16 33.65 -23.85
N GLU A 19 9.21 33.94 -25.16
CA GLU A 19 8.56 33.12 -26.20
C GLU A 19 9.28 31.80 -26.48
N SER A 20 10.57 31.69 -26.10
CA SER A 20 11.41 30.50 -26.34
C SER A 20 11.67 29.66 -25.09
N ALA A 21 11.11 30.05 -23.94
CA ALA A 21 11.25 29.26 -22.72
C ALA A 21 10.49 27.94 -22.89
N PRO A 22 11.15 26.77 -22.80
CA PRO A 22 10.44 25.50 -22.83
C PRO A 22 9.42 25.49 -21.69
N LEU A 23 8.21 25.02 -21.98
CA LEU A 23 7.16 24.87 -20.97
C LEU A 23 7.67 23.96 -19.84
N HIS A 24 7.99 24.54 -18.69
CA HIS A 24 8.35 23.78 -17.49
C HIS A 24 7.06 23.36 -16.77
N ALA A 25 6.44 22.27 -17.23
CA ALA A 25 5.37 21.63 -16.49
C ALA A 25 5.97 20.70 -15.43
N ALA A 26 5.87 21.08 -14.16
CA ALA A 26 6.17 20.18 -13.04
C ALA A 26 4.85 19.59 -12.52
N GLN A 27 4.77 18.27 -12.47
CA GLN A 27 3.62 17.60 -11.87
C GLN A 27 3.73 17.68 -10.35
N HIS A 28 2.77 18.34 -9.73
CA HIS A 28 2.65 18.41 -8.28
C HIS A 28 1.68 17.34 -7.76
N PRO A 29 1.77 16.98 -6.46
CA PRO A 29 0.84 16.03 -5.85
C PRO A 29 -0.61 16.51 -5.97
N VAL A 30 -1.53 15.58 -6.26
CA VAL A 30 -2.90 15.88 -6.74
C VAL A 30 -3.76 16.65 -5.71
N ALA A 31 -3.57 16.40 -4.41
CA ALA A 31 -4.11 17.20 -3.29
C ALA A 31 -3.62 16.62 -1.95
N GLY A 32 -3.67 17.42 -0.87
CA GLY A 32 -3.48 16.96 0.52
C GLY A 32 -2.09 16.41 0.83
N ASN A 33 -1.91 15.92 2.06
CA ASN A 33 -0.69 15.21 2.44
C ASN A 33 -0.70 13.82 1.78
N TRP A 34 0.48 13.38 1.37
CA TRP A 34 0.71 12.03 0.91
C TRP A 34 1.28 11.22 2.06
N TYR A 35 0.85 9.97 2.14
CA TYR A 35 1.32 9.07 3.17
C TYR A 35 1.87 7.80 2.56
N ARG A 36 2.91 7.27 3.19
CA ARG A 36 3.54 6.02 2.78
C ARG A 36 3.90 5.17 3.98
N LEU A 37 3.49 3.91 3.91
CA LEU A 37 3.87 2.87 4.84
C LEU A 37 4.61 1.78 4.06
N ALA A 38 5.75 1.33 4.58
CA ALA A 38 6.37 0.07 4.20
C ALA A 38 6.55 -0.76 5.47
N ALA A 39 6.03 -1.99 5.47
CA ALA A 39 6.08 -2.87 6.63
C ALA A 39 6.20 -4.33 6.22
N PHE A 40 6.77 -5.15 7.09
CA PHE A 40 6.88 -6.59 6.91
C PHE A 40 6.17 -7.32 8.05
N THR A 41 5.63 -8.50 7.75
CA THR A 41 5.11 -9.39 8.77
C THR A 41 6.23 -9.85 9.70
N GLY A 42 5.88 -10.33 10.88
CA GLY A 42 6.78 -11.25 11.59
C GLY A 42 7.01 -12.54 10.79
N THR A 43 7.77 -13.46 11.36
CA THR A 43 7.89 -14.82 10.80
C THR A 43 6.55 -15.54 10.94
N ILE A 44 5.82 -15.66 9.84
CA ILE A 44 4.57 -16.40 9.77
C ILE A 44 4.86 -17.89 9.95
N GLY A 45 4.09 -18.52 10.84
CA GLY A 45 4.18 -19.93 11.13
C GLY A 45 3.77 -20.82 9.96
N ALA A 46 4.23 -22.07 10.01
CA ALA A 46 3.91 -23.07 9.01
C ALA A 46 2.41 -23.36 8.92
N ALA A 47 1.97 -23.76 7.74
CA ALA A 47 0.60 -24.16 7.47
C ALA A 47 -0.46 -23.09 7.85
N LEU A 48 -0.14 -21.81 7.68
CA LEU A 48 -1.13 -20.74 7.81
C LEU A 48 -2.34 -21.06 6.93
N ALA A 49 -3.54 -21.03 7.51
CA ALA A 49 -4.76 -21.40 6.81
C ALA A 49 -5.03 -20.48 5.60
N ALA A 50 -5.74 -21.00 4.60
CA ALA A 50 -6.23 -20.18 3.49
C ALA A 50 -7.19 -19.08 4.02
N ASN A 51 -7.25 -17.95 3.31
CA ASN A 51 -8.03 -16.77 3.70
C ASN A 51 -7.62 -16.13 5.02
N SER A 52 -6.43 -16.45 5.54
CA SER A 52 -5.87 -15.79 6.72
C SER A 52 -5.48 -14.37 6.39
N GLU A 53 -5.97 -13.40 7.17
CA GLU A 53 -5.60 -12.00 7.00
C GLU A 53 -4.20 -11.75 7.55
N VAL A 54 -3.32 -11.19 6.71
CA VAL A 54 -1.93 -10.87 7.08
C VAL A 54 -1.67 -9.38 7.16
N PHE A 55 -2.54 -8.58 6.54
CA PHE A 55 -2.51 -7.13 6.60
C PHE A 55 -3.93 -6.57 6.61
N GLN A 56 -4.13 -5.53 7.40
CA GLN A 56 -5.39 -4.82 7.56
C GLN A 56 -5.12 -3.32 7.46
N PHE A 57 -5.88 -2.61 6.63
CA PHE A 57 -5.83 -1.15 6.55
C PHE A 57 -7.25 -0.62 6.67
N ARG A 58 -7.52 0.17 7.71
CA ARG A 58 -8.85 0.73 7.98
C ARG A 58 -8.78 2.25 8.05
N PHE A 59 -9.58 2.89 7.21
CA PHE A 59 -9.81 4.32 7.25
C PHE A 59 -11.01 4.65 8.14
N LEU A 60 -10.79 5.49 9.15
CA LEU A 60 -11.83 6.03 10.02
C LEU A 60 -11.79 7.54 9.88
N SER A 61 -12.77 8.10 9.18
CA SER A 61 -12.85 9.53 8.94
C SER A 61 -13.17 10.28 10.23
N GLY A 62 -12.32 11.25 10.57
CA GLY A 62 -12.66 12.32 11.51
C GLY A 62 -13.11 13.59 10.78
N THR A 63 -12.22 14.15 9.96
CA THR A 63 -12.47 15.38 9.17
C THR A 63 -12.18 15.23 7.67
N LYS A 64 -11.51 14.15 7.25
CA LYS A 64 -11.27 13.80 5.85
C LYS A 64 -12.32 12.80 5.40
N SER A 65 -13.04 13.10 4.33
CA SER A 65 -14.14 12.25 3.87
C SER A 65 -13.66 10.98 3.16
N PHE A 66 -12.49 11.03 2.50
CA PHE A 66 -11.99 9.91 1.71
C PHE A 66 -10.49 9.70 1.88
N ALA A 67 -10.08 8.43 1.93
CA ALA A 67 -8.72 7.99 1.66
C ALA A 67 -8.64 7.39 0.26
N LEU A 68 -7.68 7.86 -0.53
CA LEU A 68 -7.42 7.42 -1.90
C LEU A 68 -6.15 6.56 -1.89
N VAL A 69 -6.32 5.25 -1.96
CA VAL A 69 -5.18 4.33 -2.02
C VAL A 69 -4.74 4.21 -3.47
N TYR A 70 -3.59 4.79 -3.77
CA TYR A 70 -3.04 4.84 -5.13
C TYR A 70 -2.19 3.63 -5.45
N ARG A 71 -1.52 3.06 -4.44
CA ARG A 71 -0.60 1.96 -4.66
C ARG A 71 -0.55 1.04 -3.46
N VAL A 72 -0.59 -0.25 -3.74
CA VAL A 72 -0.26 -1.32 -2.80
C VAL A 72 0.72 -2.25 -3.50
N ILE A 73 1.96 -2.27 -3.01
CA ILE A 73 3.01 -3.17 -3.48
C ILE A 73 3.11 -4.34 -2.51
N PHE A 74 3.13 -5.54 -3.07
CA PHE A 74 3.67 -6.69 -2.40
C PHE A 74 5.19 -6.64 -2.60
N ASP A 75 5.95 -6.39 -1.53
CA ASP A 75 7.40 -6.16 -1.59
C ASP A 75 8.20 -7.46 -1.79
N GLY A 76 7.52 -8.59 -1.72
CA GLY A 76 8.08 -9.92 -1.89
C GLY A 76 7.83 -10.82 -0.68
N MET A 77 8.22 -12.08 -0.82
CA MET A 77 8.17 -13.06 0.27
C MET A 77 9.47 -13.84 0.38
N GLY A 78 10.08 -13.75 1.57
CA GLY A 78 11.30 -14.46 1.91
C GLY A 78 11.03 -15.72 2.73
N ILE A 79 11.78 -16.79 2.46
CA ILE A 79 11.80 -18.02 3.25
C ILE A 79 12.60 -17.81 4.53
N VAL A 80 12.05 -18.23 5.67
CA VAL A 80 12.76 -18.34 6.94
C VAL A 80 13.12 -19.80 7.23
N ALA A 81 12.21 -20.75 6.98
CA ALA A 81 12.47 -22.20 7.04
C ALA A 81 11.85 -22.90 5.83
N ALA A 82 12.57 -23.89 5.28
CA ALA A 82 12.16 -24.61 4.07
C ALA A 82 10.87 -25.42 4.26
N ALA A 83 10.12 -25.57 3.17
CA ALA A 83 8.98 -26.46 3.10
C ALA A 83 9.43 -27.92 2.93
N THR A 84 8.73 -28.85 3.57
CA THR A 84 8.87 -30.30 3.35
C THR A 84 7.90 -30.82 2.31
N ALA A 85 6.91 -30.01 1.92
CA ALA A 85 5.93 -30.31 0.88
C ALA A 85 5.88 -29.17 -0.15
N ALA A 86 5.73 -29.52 -1.43
CA ALA A 86 5.48 -28.53 -2.46
C ALA A 86 4.04 -27.99 -2.34
N GLY A 87 3.84 -26.73 -2.69
CA GLY A 87 2.51 -26.16 -2.70
C GLY A 87 2.45 -24.71 -3.18
N PRO A 88 1.26 -24.26 -3.62
CA PRO A 88 1.04 -22.88 -4.00
C PRO A 88 1.03 -21.97 -2.76
N LEU A 89 1.42 -20.73 -2.98
CA LEU A 89 1.35 -19.64 -2.01
C LEU A 89 0.85 -18.41 -2.74
N GLY A 90 0.00 -17.63 -2.08
CA GLY A 90 -0.42 -16.39 -2.68
C GLY A 90 -1.14 -15.49 -1.70
N PHE A 91 -1.23 -14.24 -2.12
CA PHE A 91 -1.83 -13.14 -1.40
C PHE A 91 -2.81 -12.43 -2.30
N GLN A 92 -3.90 -11.94 -1.74
CA GLN A 92 -4.92 -11.21 -2.48
C GLN A 92 -5.35 -9.98 -1.69
N LEU A 93 -5.46 -8.86 -2.40
CA LEU A 93 -6.01 -7.62 -1.89
C LEU A 93 -7.52 -7.63 -2.07
N VAL A 94 -8.25 -7.47 -0.97
CA VAL A 94 -9.72 -7.45 -0.98
C VAL A 94 -10.20 -6.20 -0.24
N PRO A 95 -11.00 -5.34 -0.89
CA PRO A 95 -11.64 -4.23 -0.19
C PRO A 95 -12.57 -4.70 0.92
N ALA A 96 -12.68 -3.87 1.96
CA ALA A 96 -13.53 -4.11 3.12
C ALA A 96 -14.44 -2.90 3.35
N ARG A 97 -15.72 -3.19 3.62
CA ARG A 97 -16.82 -2.24 3.80
C ARG A 97 -17.39 -2.35 5.21
N ALA A 98 -18.05 -1.28 5.66
CA ALA A 98 -18.84 -1.26 6.89
C ALA A 98 -18.07 -1.77 8.13
N TRP A 99 -16.81 -1.38 8.28
CA TRP A 99 -15.93 -1.85 9.34
C TRP A 99 -16.34 -1.21 10.68
N THR A 100 -16.75 -2.02 11.67
CA THR A 100 -17.08 -1.51 13.01
C THR A 100 -15.97 -1.79 14.02
N ALA A 101 -15.33 -2.96 13.95
CA ALA A 101 -14.22 -3.34 14.82
C ALA A 101 -13.04 -3.90 14.02
N ALA A 102 -11.85 -3.34 14.20
CA ALA A 102 -10.61 -3.88 13.60
C ALA A 102 -10.39 -5.32 14.04
N GLY A 103 -9.53 -6.03 13.31
CA GLY A 103 -9.03 -7.31 13.80
C GLY A 103 -8.29 -7.16 15.12
N SER A 104 -7.73 -8.25 15.58
CA SER A 104 -6.78 -8.33 16.69
C SER A 104 -5.64 -9.28 16.33
N GLY A 105 -4.68 -9.43 17.25
CA GLY A 105 -3.42 -10.12 16.97
C GLY A 105 -2.44 -9.25 16.17
N GLY A 106 -1.28 -9.82 15.88
CA GLY A 106 -0.21 -9.11 15.17
C GLY A 106 0.25 -7.83 15.86
N THR A 107 0.77 -6.90 15.05
CA THR A 107 1.19 -5.57 15.48
C THR A 107 0.29 -4.51 14.86
N ARG A 108 -0.08 -3.51 15.66
CA ARG A 108 -0.76 -2.30 15.18
C ARG A 108 0.30 -1.23 14.91
N ILE A 109 0.37 -0.76 13.67
CA ILE A 109 1.32 0.27 13.25
C ILE A 109 0.83 1.63 13.76
N ALA A 110 1.73 2.37 14.40
CA ALA A 110 1.43 3.72 14.87
C ALA A 110 1.29 4.69 13.69
N VAL A 111 0.23 5.49 13.72
CA VAL A 111 -0.14 6.48 12.68
C VAL A 111 -0.26 7.89 13.27
N SER A 112 0.29 8.09 14.47
CA SER A 112 0.23 9.36 15.21
C SER A 112 1.38 10.30 14.88
N GLY A 113 1.15 11.60 15.07
CA GLY A 113 2.12 12.66 14.76
C GLY A 113 2.45 12.72 13.27
N ASP A 114 3.65 13.19 12.94
CA ASP A 114 4.13 13.33 11.56
C ASP A 114 4.59 11.98 10.96
N ASN A 115 4.24 10.85 11.58
CA ASN A 115 4.62 9.53 11.10
C ASN A 115 3.91 9.22 9.78
N LEU A 116 4.63 8.58 8.86
CA LEU A 116 4.16 8.17 7.52
C LEU A 116 3.84 9.33 6.55
N GLN A 117 3.94 10.58 6.99
CA GLN A 117 3.75 11.77 6.16
C GLN A 117 4.92 11.95 5.19
N MET A 118 4.62 12.43 3.98
CA MET A 118 5.64 12.84 3.01
C MET A 118 5.99 14.33 3.10
N GLU A 119 5.16 15.13 3.78
CA GLU A 119 5.40 16.54 4.03
C GLU A 119 5.01 16.91 5.47
N THR A 120 6.00 17.32 6.26
CA THR A 120 5.82 17.80 7.63
C THR A 120 5.10 19.13 7.64
N GLY A 121 4.05 19.26 8.44
CA GLY A 121 3.26 20.50 8.57
C GLY A 121 1.92 20.48 7.82
N LEU A 122 1.69 19.48 6.97
CA LEU A 122 0.34 19.15 6.50
C LEU A 122 -0.39 18.26 7.53
N PRO A 123 -1.73 18.18 7.50
CA PRO A 123 -2.50 17.40 8.46
C PRO A 123 -2.07 15.93 8.52
N ASN A 124 -2.17 15.33 9.72
CA ASN A 124 -1.89 13.91 9.96
C ASN A 124 -2.92 12.99 9.31
N SER A 125 -2.50 11.75 9.07
CA SER A 125 -3.37 10.69 8.57
C SER A 125 -4.48 10.39 9.56
N GLN A 126 -5.67 10.13 9.03
CA GLN A 126 -6.83 9.65 9.77
C GLN A 126 -7.07 8.15 9.57
N VAL A 127 -6.18 7.46 8.86
CA VAL A 127 -6.11 6.01 8.96
C VAL A 127 -5.83 5.68 10.41
N ASN A 128 -6.79 5.03 11.06
CA ASN A 128 -6.76 4.84 12.52
C ASN A 128 -6.22 3.47 12.91
N ASP A 129 -6.31 2.49 12.01
CA ASP A 129 -5.87 1.13 12.31
C ASP A 129 -5.20 0.50 11.09
N ILE A 130 -3.91 0.20 11.25
CA ILE A 130 -3.16 -0.63 10.32
C ILE A 130 -2.60 -1.81 11.11
N GLY A 131 -3.03 -3.01 10.76
CA GLY A 131 -2.58 -4.26 11.35
C GLY A 131 -1.67 -5.03 10.42
N ILE A 132 -0.62 -5.62 10.98
CA ILE A 132 0.24 -6.56 10.25
C ILE A 132 0.49 -7.82 11.08
N ALA A 133 0.39 -8.98 10.44
CA ALA A 133 0.58 -10.27 11.08
C ALA A 133 2.01 -10.43 11.63
N THR A 134 2.15 -11.14 12.75
CA THR A 134 3.43 -11.53 13.32
C THR A 134 3.66 -13.02 13.08
N THR A 135 3.36 -13.88 14.05
CA THR A 135 3.50 -15.34 13.93
C THR A 135 2.29 -16.00 13.28
N GLY A 136 1.11 -15.39 13.40
CA GLY A 136 -0.14 -15.93 12.88
C GLY A 136 -1.02 -14.84 12.26
N ALA A 137 -2.16 -15.28 11.73
CA ALA A 137 -3.14 -14.39 11.10
C ALA A 137 -3.65 -13.33 12.08
N LEU A 138 -4.00 -12.18 11.53
CA LEU A 138 -4.89 -11.24 12.19
C LEU A 138 -6.30 -11.85 12.27
N THR A 139 -7.03 -11.58 13.34
CA THR A 139 -8.46 -11.92 13.39
C THR A 139 -9.23 -10.99 12.45
N ALA A 140 -10.35 -11.44 11.89
CA ALA A 140 -11.06 -10.69 10.84
C ALA A 140 -11.66 -9.35 11.33
N GLY A 141 -11.99 -9.24 12.62
CA GLY A 141 -12.81 -8.12 13.11
C GLY A 141 -14.24 -8.18 12.55
N THR A 142 -14.90 -7.03 12.46
CA THR A 142 -16.29 -6.93 11.95
C THR A 142 -16.33 -5.99 10.74
N LYS A 143 -16.45 -6.58 9.55
CA LYS A 143 -16.50 -5.90 8.26
C LYS A 143 -17.12 -6.81 7.19
N THR A 144 -17.54 -6.23 6.08
CA THR A 144 -17.99 -6.96 4.90
C THR A 144 -16.89 -6.90 3.85
N LEU A 145 -16.36 -8.05 3.44
CA LEU A 145 -15.41 -8.10 2.33
C LEU A 145 -16.15 -8.03 1.01
N ASP A 146 -15.59 -7.31 0.04
CA ASP A 146 -16.04 -7.43 -1.34
C ASP A 146 -15.88 -8.89 -1.81
N ALA A 147 -16.79 -9.37 -2.65
CA ALA A 147 -16.83 -10.77 -3.06
C ALA A 147 -15.58 -11.21 -3.86
N ASN A 148 -14.97 -10.27 -4.58
CA ASN A 148 -13.82 -10.50 -5.44
C ASN A 148 -12.60 -9.69 -4.99
N ALA A 149 -11.42 -10.29 -5.12
CA ALA A 149 -10.16 -9.58 -4.94
C ALA A 149 -9.91 -8.60 -6.10
N GLN A 150 -9.24 -7.49 -5.80
CA GLN A 150 -8.86 -6.48 -6.80
C GLN A 150 -7.40 -6.61 -7.25
N GLY A 151 -6.60 -7.40 -6.54
CA GLY A 151 -5.20 -7.67 -6.86
C GLY A 151 -4.74 -8.97 -6.23
N GLN A 152 -3.77 -9.63 -6.85
CA GLN A 152 -3.23 -10.89 -6.35
C GLN A 152 -1.75 -11.07 -6.70
N ALA A 153 -1.06 -11.80 -5.84
CA ALA A 153 0.28 -12.31 -6.04
C ALA A 153 0.23 -13.82 -5.83
N LEU A 154 0.81 -14.59 -6.76
CA LEU A 154 0.87 -16.04 -6.68
C LEU A 154 2.30 -16.51 -6.94
N GLY A 155 2.72 -17.51 -6.17
CA GLY A 155 3.90 -18.30 -6.44
C GLY A 155 3.75 -19.67 -5.80
N GLY A 156 4.88 -20.31 -5.53
CA GLY A 156 4.90 -21.61 -4.90
C GLY A 156 6.28 -22.01 -4.48
N VAL A 157 6.34 -23.06 -3.67
CA VAL A 157 7.58 -23.69 -3.23
C VAL A 157 7.55 -25.15 -3.64
N GLY A 158 8.70 -25.72 -4.00
CA GLY A 158 8.87 -27.14 -4.22
C GLY A 158 9.29 -27.88 -2.95
N THR A 159 9.70 -29.14 -3.10
CA THR A 159 10.26 -29.97 -2.03
C THR A 159 11.79 -29.90 -2.06
N ALA A 160 12.42 -29.10 -1.18
CA ALA A 160 13.86 -29.18 -0.93
C ALA A 160 14.29 -28.34 0.29
N ALA A 161 15.49 -28.64 0.83
CA ALA A 161 16.17 -27.73 1.74
C ALA A 161 16.46 -26.39 1.05
N VAL A 162 16.43 -25.27 1.79
CA VAL A 162 16.68 -23.92 1.26
C VAL A 162 18.00 -23.86 0.46
N THR A 163 18.99 -24.67 0.82
CA THR A 163 20.29 -24.79 0.13
C THR A 163 20.22 -25.28 -1.32
N ALA A 164 19.12 -25.89 -1.74
CA ALA A 164 18.89 -26.28 -3.13
C ALA A 164 18.19 -25.18 -3.95
N TYR A 165 17.56 -24.21 -3.28
CA TYR A 165 16.99 -23.05 -3.94
C TYR A 165 18.08 -22.02 -4.17
N GLY A 166 18.32 -21.64 -5.42
CA GLY A 166 19.27 -20.58 -5.76
C GLY A 166 18.86 -19.19 -5.22
N THR A 167 17.68 -19.07 -4.61
CA THR A 167 17.16 -17.84 -3.98
C THR A 167 16.24 -18.17 -2.81
N THR A 168 16.24 -17.31 -1.79
CA THR A 168 15.31 -17.37 -0.65
C THR A 168 14.02 -16.59 -0.91
N ASN A 169 13.88 -15.94 -2.07
CA ASN A 169 12.69 -15.21 -2.46
C ASN A 169 11.72 -16.11 -3.25
N LEU A 170 10.51 -16.32 -2.73
CA LEU A 170 9.51 -17.21 -3.34
C LEU A 170 8.54 -16.48 -4.26
N ILE A 171 8.16 -15.25 -3.90
CA ILE A 171 7.29 -14.42 -4.72
C ILE A 171 7.99 -13.07 -4.86
N PRO A 172 8.36 -12.65 -6.08
CA PRO A 172 9.03 -11.37 -6.29
C PRO A 172 8.10 -10.19 -5.99
N GLN A 173 8.71 -9.02 -5.82
CA GLN A 173 7.97 -7.77 -5.68
C GLN A 173 7.04 -7.55 -6.87
N GLN A 174 5.78 -7.19 -6.61
CA GLN A 174 4.81 -6.85 -7.64
C GLN A 174 3.69 -5.95 -7.08
N PRO A 175 3.08 -5.09 -7.91
CA PRO A 175 1.92 -4.32 -7.48
C PRO A 175 0.69 -5.22 -7.31
N LEU A 176 0.01 -5.09 -6.16
CA LEU A 176 -1.36 -5.58 -5.98
C LEU A 176 -2.38 -4.53 -6.44
N LEU A 177 -2.02 -3.25 -6.34
CA LEU A 177 -2.76 -2.11 -6.87
C LEU A 177 -1.75 -1.06 -7.35
N ASP A 178 -1.90 -0.56 -8.56
CA ASP A 178 -1.12 0.59 -9.05
C ASP A 178 -1.97 1.50 -9.93
N ALA A 179 -2.52 2.55 -9.32
CA ALA A 179 -3.28 3.59 -10.00
C ALA A 179 -2.38 4.77 -10.45
N MET A 180 -1.12 4.85 -9.98
CA MET A 180 -0.23 5.97 -10.29
C MET A 180 0.39 5.88 -11.68
N GLY A 181 0.74 4.67 -12.14
CA GLY A 181 1.49 4.48 -13.39
C GLY A 181 0.66 4.55 -14.67
N ALA A 182 -0.64 4.26 -14.60
CA ALA A 182 -1.50 4.06 -15.79
C ALA A 182 -2.69 5.04 -15.89
N GLY A 183 -2.78 6.05 -15.02
CA GLY A 183 -3.97 6.91 -14.94
C GLY A 183 -5.21 6.16 -14.43
N GLY A 184 -5.00 5.12 -13.62
CA GLY A 184 -6.06 4.28 -13.07
C GLY A 184 -6.82 4.97 -11.94
N GLN A 185 -8.01 4.43 -11.63
CA GLN A 185 -8.79 4.89 -10.49
C GLN A 185 -8.16 4.37 -9.19
N PRO A 186 -7.87 5.23 -8.19
CA PRO A 186 -7.42 4.77 -6.89
C PRO A 186 -8.56 4.01 -6.18
N LEU A 187 -8.20 3.11 -5.26
CA LEU A 187 -9.19 2.55 -4.36
C LEU A 187 -9.64 3.66 -3.40
N LYS A 188 -10.84 4.21 -3.67
CA LYS A 188 -11.50 5.21 -2.82
C LYS A 188 -12.14 4.52 -1.63
N LEU A 189 -11.74 4.94 -0.44
CA LEU A 189 -12.25 4.47 0.84
C LEU A 189 -12.99 5.60 1.54
N ALA A 190 -14.25 5.38 1.86
CA ALA A 190 -15.05 6.24 2.73
C ALA A 190 -14.84 5.89 4.20
N ASN A 191 -15.51 6.62 5.09
CA ASN A 191 -15.50 6.32 6.51
C ASN A 191 -15.85 4.84 6.79
N GLN A 192 -15.09 4.19 7.68
CA GLN A 192 -15.28 2.78 8.04
C GLN A 192 -15.08 1.82 6.87
N GLU A 193 -14.25 2.19 5.90
CA GLU A 193 -13.82 1.31 4.82
C GLU A 193 -12.32 1.03 4.89
N GLY A 194 -11.88 0.08 4.09
CA GLY A 194 -10.51 -0.36 4.11
C GLY A 194 -10.21 -1.38 3.04
N PHE A 195 -9.10 -2.07 3.22
CA PHE A 195 -8.80 -3.30 2.53
C PHE A 195 -8.02 -4.24 3.44
N ILE A 196 -7.99 -5.49 3.04
CA ILE A 196 -7.16 -6.51 3.65
C ILE A 196 -6.25 -7.13 2.60
N ILE A 197 -5.16 -7.71 3.07
CA ILE A 197 -4.41 -8.69 2.30
C ILE A 197 -4.53 -10.01 3.04
N LYS A 198 -5.00 -11.04 2.32
CA LYS A 198 -5.19 -12.39 2.88
C LYS A 198 -4.50 -13.45 2.02
N THR A 199 -4.16 -14.57 2.63
CA THR A 199 -3.63 -15.73 1.90
C THR A 199 -4.69 -16.33 0.97
N THR A 200 -4.27 -16.87 -0.17
CA THR A 200 -5.17 -17.57 -1.12
C THR A 200 -5.21 -19.08 -0.86
N HIS A 201 -4.09 -19.66 -0.41
CA HIS A 201 -3.92 -21.09 -0.19
C HIS A 201 -3.46 -21.36 1.25
N VAL A 202 -3.61 -22.62 1.67
CA VAL A 202 -2.97 -23.09 2.91
C VAL A 202 -1.46 -23.13 2.70
N GLY A 203 -0.71 -22.59 3.66
CA GLY A 203 0.74 -22.63 3.62
C GLY A 203 1.27 -24.07 3.55
N PRO A 204 2.33 -24.35 2.77
CA PRO A 204 2.99 -25.65 2.77
C PRO A 204 3.49 -26.04 4.16
N ALA A 205 3.53 -27.34 4.44
CA ALA A 205 4.00 -27.86 5.71
C ALA A 205 5.45 -27.39 5.98
N THR A 206 5.73 -27.04 7.23
CA THR A 206 7.03 -26.56 7.77
C THR A 206 7.59 -25.25 7.20
N LEU A 207 7.00 -24.71 6.11
CA LEU A 207 7.44 -23.44 5.54
C LEU A 207 7.14 -22.30 6.51
N THR A 208 8.17 -21.56 6.92
CA THR A 208 7.99 -20.27 7.59
C THR A 208 8.52 -19.16 6.69
N TYR A 209 7.85 -18.01 6.71
CA TYR A 209 8.12 -16.94 5.75
C TYR A 209 7.82 -15.56 6.32
N VAL A 210 8.34 -14.53 5.65
CA VAL A 210 8.03 -13.12 5.88
C VAL A 210 7.51 -12.54 4.58
N ALA A 211 6.46 -11.73 4.64
CA ALA A 211 5.94 -10.98 3.51
C ALA A 211 6.00 -9.47 3.78
N GLY A 212 6.37 -8.68 2.77
CA GLY A 212 6.42 -7.22 2.84
C GLY A 212 5.28 -6.56 2.07
N PHE A 213 4.78 -5.45 2.59
CA PHE A 213 3.74 -4.66 1.98
C PHE A 213 4.05 -3.16 2.08
N THR A 214 3.93 -2.47 0.95
CA THR A 214 4.05 -1.01 0.88
C THR A 214 2.76 -0.40 0.38
N VAL A 215 2.22 0.57 1.11
CA VAL A 215 0.97 1.28 0.79
C VAL A 215 1.27 2.76 0.59
N THR A 216 0.69 3.37 -0.44
CA THR A 216 0.74 4.81 -0.69
C THR A 216 -0.67 5.34 -0.88
N TRP A 217 -1.03 6.35 -0.09
CA TRP A 217 -2.37 6.93 -0.10
C TRP A 217 -2.35 8.44 0.15
N VAL A 218 -3.50 9.05 -0.13
CA VAL A 218 -3.79 10.47 0.09
C VAL A 218 -5.12 10.58 0.81
N GLU A 219 -5.30 11.60 1.64
CA GLU A 219 -6.59 11.86 2.30
C GLU A 219 -7.14 13.24 1.93
N VAL A 220 -8.40 13.27 1.51
CA VAL A 220 -9.06 14.45 0.97
C VAL A 220 -10.45 14.65 1.56
N THR A 221 -10.92 15.90 1.52
CA THR A 221 -12.28 16.27 1.94
C THR A 221 -13.30 16.08 0.82
N ALA A 222 -12.87 16.08 -0.45
CA ALA A 222 -13.72 15.83 -1.62
C ALA A 222 -12.92 15.10 -2.71
N PHE A 223 -13.56 14.16 -3.41
CA PHE A 223 -13.02 13.42 -4.56
C PHE A 223 -14.14 12.83 -5.42
#